data_AF-A0A2D7Z3R1-F1
#
_entry.id   AF-A0A2D7Z3R1-F1
#
_cell.length_a   1.000
_cell.length_b   1.000
_cell.length_c   1.000
_cell.angle_alpha   90.00
_cell.angle_beta   90.00
_cell.angle_gamma   90.00
#
_symmetry.space_group_name_H-M   'P 1'
#
loop_
_entity.id
_entity.type
_entity.pdbx_description
1 polymer ?
#
loop_
_entity_poly.entity_id
_entity_poly.type
_entity_poly.pdbx_seq_one_letter_code
_entity_poly.pdbx_strand_id
1 'polypeptide(L)'
;MLPASHDDRNRGDRHGDHNRSNSAHRRQAGQSHLDRRGQQKRAALSRGQGADPQRLSQWRGLRRRRLPMGEPSGGRGLVQRRVVGLDRGAFRRPADADLFRPLCDRRQRGGRNPRRRGGHGHRRRITPRQGENREMSQLDGAGTPENLALPLKVYWQPGCSSCLKTKEFLLDHGMDFHSVNVLEDDAGFAELQALGVRLVPVVARGPVWANGAVFRDVAQVAGFAYGAPKMLTPAAMTEKVLMILDAAARYLSQIPDDRLDEVLPGRPRSYRQLVYHVFDIPKVFLDRVEHDAPYTYEALKSILPPEMVSKDDLMAYGRATRARFAAWWERAGASTDFNQPGNVYYGDVTLHEVLERTGWHSGQHTRQIILMLREKLGIEPDGPLVDGDFDGLPMPKNVWDNERSFDEAAYADRAETWDTAKTG
;
A
#
# COMPACT_ATOMS: atom_id res chain seq x y z
N MET A 1 11.94 27.11 -57.76
CA MET A 1 11.60 25.95 -58.61
C MET A 1 12.62 24.85 -58.36
N LEU A 2 12.23 23.58 -58.52
CA LEU A 2 13.07 22.38 -58.56
C LEU A 2 13.08 21.85 -60.03
N PRO A 3 13.84 20.80 -60.41
CA PRO A 3 14.88 20.04 -59.68
C PRO A 3 16.29 20.41 -60.27
N ALA A 4 17.32 19.58 -60.58
CA ALA A 4 17.46 18.12 -60.61
C ALA A 4 18.92 17.60 -60.48
N SER A 5 19.00 16.26 -60.47
CA SER A 5 20.11 15.31 -60.31
C SER A 5 20.96 15.02 -61.55
N HIS A 6 22.25 14.71 -61.35
CA HIS A 6 23.11 13.68 -62.00
C HIS A 6 24.50 13.75 -61.30
N ASP A 7 25.44 12.78 -61.34
CA ASP A 7 25.54 11.49 -62.06
C ASP A 7 26.28 10.46 -61.17
N ASP A 8 26.20 9.15 -61.46
CA ASP A 8 26.94 8.08 -60.76
C ASP A 8 27.97 7.42 -61.69
N ARG A 9 29.23 7.23 -61.25
CA ARG A 9 30.29 6.56 -62.02
C ARG A 9 31.24 5.74 -61.15
N ASN A 10 31.71 4.64 -61.73
CA ASN A 10 32.14 3.44 -61.01
C ASN A 10 33.40 2.81 -61.65
N ARG A 11 34.16 2.05 -60.84
CA ARG A 11 35.24 1.09 -61.17
C ARG A 11 36.63 1.64 -61.55
N GLY A 12 37.59 1.31 -60.68
CA GLY A 12 39.01 1.04 -60.96
C GLY A 12 39.44 -0.07 -59.99
N ASP A 13 40.19 -1.08 -60.44
CA ASP A 13 40.21 -2.42 -59.82
C ASP A 13 41.64 -3.00 -59.66
N ARG A 14 41.85 -3.86 -58.64
CA ARG A 14 43.05 -4.69 -58.34
C ARG A 14 44.31 -3.90 -57.93
N HIS A 15 45.29 -4.42 -57.16
CA HIS A 15 45.69 -5.80 -56.81
C HIS A 15 46.27 -5.85 -55.37
N GLY A 16 46.39 -7.06 -54.78
CA GLY A 16 47.32 -7.33 -53.66
C GLY A 16 46.72 -8.23 -52.56
N ASP A 17 47.23 -9.45 -52.44
CA ASP A 17 46.86 -10.42 -51.39
C ASP A 17 48.15 -10.97 -50.74
N HIS A 18 48.01 -11.59 -49.56
CA HIS A 18 49.00 -12.25 -48.71
C HIS A 18 49.87 -11.29 -47.86
N ASN A 19 50.35 -11.65 -46.66
CA ASN A 19 50.29 -12.96 -45.98
C ASN A 19 50.02 -12.82 -44.46
N ARG A 20 49.72 -13.95 -43.80
CA ARG A 20 49.53 -14.08 -42.35
C ARG A 20 50.86 -14.11 -41.58
N SER A 21 50.71 -14.09 -40.24
CA SER A 21 51.68 -14.46 -39.20
C SER A 21 52.98 -13.64 -39.09
N ASN A 22 53.07 -12.87 -38.00
CA ASN A 22 53.86 -13.40 -36.88
C ASN A 22 53.20 -13.08 -35.53
N SER A 23 53.41 -13.92 -34.52
CA SER A 23 52.86 -13.77 -33.18
C SER A 23 53.98 -13.73 -32.12
N ALA A 24 53.64 -13.29 -30.90
CA ALA A 24 54.54 -13.04 -29.77
C ALA A 24 55.41 -11.76 -29.83
N HIS A 25 54.87 -10.64 -29.29
CA HIS A 25 55.55 -9.81 -28.27
C HIS A 25 54.62 -8.68 -27.75
N ARG A 26 53.53 -9.04 -27.05
CA ARG A 26 52.73 -8.09 -26.23
C ARG A 26 51.90 -8.75 -25.12
N ARG A 27 52.51 -9.67 -24.37
CA ARG A 27 51.96 -10.22 -23.10
C ARG A 27 52.82 -9.79 -21.90
N GLN A 28 52.94 -8.48 -21.65
CA GLN A 28 53.59 -7.92 -20.45
C GLN A 28 53.29 -6.41 -20.24
N ALA A 29 52.01 -6.04 -20.24
CA ALA A 29 51.53 -4.74 -19.74
C ALA A 29 50.02 -4.82 -19.48
N GLY A 30 49.54 -4.61 -18.25
CA GLY A 30 48.12 -4.59 -17.91
C GLY A 30 47.77 -5.24 -16.56
N GLN A 31 48.45 -6.33 -16.19
CA GLN A 31 48.29 -7.00 -14.89
C GLN A 31 49.12 -6.32 -13.79
N SER A 32 48.76 -5.08 -13.45
CA SER A 32 49.41 -4.33 -12.35
C SER A 32 48.52 -3.28 -11.65
N HIS A 33 47.33 -2.97 -12.18
CA HIS A 33 46.53 -1.84 -11.68
C HIS A 33 45.27 -2.18 -10.87
N LEU A 34 44.87 -3.47 -10.79
CA LEU A 34 43.69 -3.91 -10.05
C LEU A 34 43.96 -4.24 -8.57
N ASP A 35 45.19 -4.62 -8.21
CA ASP A 35 45.49 -5.20 -6.89
C ASP A 35 45.76 -4.15 -5.77
N ARG A 36 45.86 -2.86 -6.12
CA ARG A 36 46.15 -1.79 -5.16
C ARG A 36 44.94 -1.12 -4.50
N ARG A 37 43.70 -1.48 -4.89
CA ARG A 37 42.47 -1.01 -4.20
C ARG A 37 41.85 -2.04 -3.24
N GLY A 38 42.27 -3.30 -3.28
CA GLY A 38 41.77 -4.35 -2.38
C GLY A 38 42.31 -4.26 -0.95
N GLN A 39 43.58 -3.88 -0.76
CA GLN A 39 44.26 -4.01 0.53
C GLN A 39 44.02 -2.84 1.50
N GLN A 40 43.74 -1.62 1.01
CA GLN A 40 43.53 -0.45 1.88
C GLN A 40 42.19 -0.43 2.64
N LYS A 41 41.22 -1.31 2.32
CA LYS A 41 39.97 -1.46 3.10
C LYS A 41 40.02 -2.49 4.24
N ARG A 42 41.16 -3.18 4.47
CA ARG A 42 41.32 -4.16 5.57
C ARG A 42 42.15 -3.67 6.78
N ALA A 43 42.62 -2.42 6.77
CA ALA A 43 43.43 -1.85 7.85
C ALA A 43 42.69 -0.87 8.79
N ALA A 44 41.38 -0.64 8.58
CA ALA A 44 40.56 0.34 9.31
C ALA A 44 39.57 -0.29 10.31
N LEU A 45 39.70 -1.59 10.61
CA LEU A 45 38.80 -2.34 11.51
C LEU A 45 39.57 -3.04 12.65
N SER A 46 40.48 -2.30 13.31
CA SER A 46 41.31 -2.86 14.40
C SER A 46 41.90 -1.82 15.39
N ARG A 47 41.12 -0.83 15.82
CA ARG A 47 41.30 -0.06 17.08
C ARG A 47 40.00 0.65 17.45
N GLY A 48 39.49 0.41 18.66
CA GLY A 48 38.18 0.93 19.10
C GLY A 48 37.62 0.22 20.33
N GLN A 49 38.36 0.22 21.44
CA GLN A 49 37.82 -0.14 22.75
C GLN A 49 37.05 1.07 23.32
N GLY A 50 35.91 0.92 23.99
CA GLY A 50 35.12 -0.28 24.25
C GLY A 50 33.76 0.08 24.87
N ALA A 51 32.91 -0.92 25.12
CA ALA A 51 31.60 -0.74 25.77
C ALA A 51 31.35 -1.83 26.82
N ASP A 52 30.63 -1.48 27.88
CA ASP A 52 30.42 -2.29 29.09
C ASP A 52 29.36 -3.41 28.89
N PRO A 53 29.71 -4.70 29.06
CA PRO A 53 28.81 -5.83 28.79
C PRO A 53 27.90 -6.22 29.98
N GLN A 54 27.21 -5.27 30.62
CA GLN A 54 26.25 -5.56 31.72
C GLN A 54 24.80 -5.07 31.52
N ARG A 55 24.38 -4.66 30.31
CA ARG A 55 22.98 -4.23 30.03
C ARG A 55 22.24 -4.96 28.90
N LEU A 56 22.47 -6.26 28.72
CA LEU A 56 21.73 -7.11 27.77
C LEU A 56 21.27 -8.45 28.39
N SER A 57 20.49 -8.41 29.48
CA SER A 57 20.02 -9.61 30.20
C SER A 57 18.61 -9.54 30.78
N GLN A 58 17.67 -8.90 30.07
CA GLN A 58 16.21 -9.08 30.25
C GLN A 58 15.56 -9.35 28.87
N TRP A 59 14.31 -9.83 28.84
CA TRP A 59 13.56 -10.23 27.63
C TRP A 59 14.03 -11.51 26.89
N ARG A 60 14.40 -12.56 27.64
CA ARG A 60 14.26 -13.97 27.17
C ARG A 60 13.70 -14.86 28.29
N GLY A 61 12.37 -14.81 28.49
CA GLY A 61 11.72 -15.37 29.70
C GLY A 61 10.51 -16.31 29.52
N LEU A 62 10.01 -16.55 28.30
CA LEU A 62 8.80 -17.38 28.07
C LEU A 62 9.05 -18.53 27.09
N ARG A 63 9.76 -19.58 27.53
CA ARG A 63 9.72 -20.89 26.87
C ARG A 63 8.61 -21.74 27.50
N ARG A 64 7.74 -22.32 26.65
CA ARG A 64 6.61 -23.18 27.04
C ARG A 64 7.08 -24.33 27.94
N ARG A 65 6.43 -24.54 29.09
CA ARG A 65 6.58 -25.79 29.84
C ARG A 65 5.94 -26.93 29.03
N ARG A 66 6.67 -28.03 28.79
CA ARG A 66 6.05 -29.29 28.37
C ARG A 66 5.39 -29.93 29.59
N LEU A 67 4.17 -30.45 29.41
CA LEU A 67 3.64 -31.49 30.30
C LEU A 67 4.14 -32.86 29.80
N PRO A 68 4.35 -33.84 30.69
CA PRO A 68 4.87 -35.15 30.31
C PRO A 68 3.80 -36.00 29.60
N MET A 69 4.25 -36.86 28.68
CA MET A 69 3.44 -37.93 28.10
C MET A 69 3.21 -39.02 29.16
N GLY A 70 1.98 -39.53 29.25
CA GLY A 70 1.65 -40.76 29.96
C GLY A 70 1.00 -41.74 28.97
N GLU A 71 1.57 -42.94 28.84
CA GLU A 71 1.06 -44.01 27.96
C GLU A 71 0.15 -45.01 28.70
N PRO A 72 -0.61 -45.86 27.98
CA PRO A 72 -1.97 -46.21 28.41
C PRO A 72 -2.11 -47.48 29.26
N SER A 73 -3.18 -47.51 30.05
CA SER A 73 -3.76 -48.72 30.61
C SER A 73 -5.27 -48.77 30.32
N GLY A 74 -5.74 -49.87 29.73
CA GLY A 74 -7.13 -50.00 29.28
C GLY A 74 -8.09 -50.51 30.36
N GLY A 75 -9.34 -50.07 30.32
CA GLY A 75 -10.44 -50.58 31.15
C GLY A 75 -11.78 -50.44 30.43
N ARG A 76 -12.64 -51.47 30.48
CA ARG A 76 -13.94 -51.48 29.79
C ARG A 76 -15.05 -50.92 30.68
N GLY A 77 -15.98 -50.16 30.10
CA GLY A 77 -17.21 -49.75 30.78
C GLY A 77 -18.29 -49.31 29.80
N LEU A 78 -19.29 -50.14 29.56
CA LEU A 78 -20.50 -49.74 28.82
C LEU A 78 -21.49 -49.05 29.77
N VAL A 79 -21.97 -47.86 29.39
CA VAL A 79 -23.30 -47.39 29.80
C VAL A 79 -23.99 -46.72 28.61
N GLN A 80 -25.13 -47.26 28.19
CA GLN A 80 -26.00 -46.64 27.18
C GLN A 80 -26.74 -45.45 27.80
N ARG A 81 -27.02 -44.40 27.01
CA ARG A 81 -28.16 -43.51 27.26
C ARG A 81 -29.02 -43.37 26.01
N ARG A 82 -30.33 -43.31 26.23
CA ARG A 82 -31.36 -43.43 25.21
C ARG A 82 -31.55 -42.13 24.42
N VAL A 83 -31.82 -42.28 23.13
CA VAL A 83 -32.65 -41.32 22.38
C VAL A 83 -34.09 -41.48 22.86
N VAL A 84 -34.77 -40.37 23.12
CA VAL A 84 -36.25 -40.30 23.20
C VAL A 84 -36.67 -39.04 22.46
N GLY A 85 -37.49 -39.20 21.42
CA GLY A 85 -38.21 -38.11 20.78
C GLY A 85 -39.72 -38.30 20.99
N LEU A 86 -40.47 -37.19 21.03
CA LEU A 86 -41.92 -37.16 20.90
C LEU A 86 -42.31 -35.96 20.02
N ASP A 87 -43.51 -36.01 19.45
CA ASP A 87 -43.82 -35.38 18.16
C ASP A 87 -44.95 -34.33 18.22
N ARG A 88 -45.01 -33.48 17.19
CA ARG A 88 -46.07 -32.55 16.74
C ARG A 88 -47.15 -32.05 17.73
N GLY A 89 -47.24 -30.71 17.81
CA GLY A 89 -48.49 -29.98 18.09
C GLY A 89 -48.53 -28.68 17.28
N ALA A 90 -49.64 -28.38 16.59
CA ALA A 90 -49.74 -27.27 15.63
C ALA A 90 -50.53 -26.06 16.18
N PHE A 91 -50.20 -24.85 15.72
CA PHE A 91 -51.12 -23.70 15.75
C PHE A 91 -50.97 -22.78 14.50
N ARG A 92 -51.93 -21.89 14.28
CA ARG A 92 -52.22 -21.24 12.97
C ARG A 92 -51.78 -19.77 12.85
N ARG A 93 -51.68 -19.30 11.59
CA ARG A 93 -51.60 -17.88 11.15
C ARG A 93 -52.92 -17.11 11.33
N PRO A 94 -52.85 -15.76 11.41
CA PRO A 94 -53.35 -14.85 10.35
C PRO A 94 -52.18 -14.22 9.53
N ALA A 95 -52.27 -13.64 8.32
CA ALA A 95 -53.34 -12.94 7.56
C ALA A 95 -53.65 -11.52 8.11
N ASP A 96 -53.51 -10.39 7.40
CA ASP A 96 -53.10 -10.05 6.02
C ASP A 96 -52.18 -8.77 6.07
N ALA A 97 -51.74 -8.05 5.02
CA ALA A 97 -52.10 -7.98 3.60
C ALA A 97 -50.91 -7.46 2.72
N ASP A 98 -51.05 -7.55 1.39
CA ASP A 98 -50.08 -7.08 0.39
C ASP A 98 -49.95 -5.55 0.26
N LEU A 99 -48.97 -5.07 -0.54
CA LEU A 99 -49.28 -4.44 -1.85
C LEU A 99 -48.06 -4.04 -2.72
N PHE A 100 -48.23 -4.19 -4.04
CA PHE A 100 -47.54 -3.55 -5.18
C PHE A 100 -46.04 -3.76 -5.49
N ARG A 101 -45.79 -4.75 -6.37
CA ARG A 101 -45.12 -4.61 -7.69
C ARG A 101 -45.60 -5.77 -8.59
N PRO A 102 -45.35 -5.80 -9.92
CA PRO A 102 -44.83 -4.76 -10.81
C PRO A 102 -45.81 -4.44 -11.98
N LEU A 103 -45.37 -3.65 -12.98
CA LEU A 103 -45.74 -3.90 -14.38
C LEU A 103 -44.76 -3.20 -15.34
N CYS A 104 -44.42 -3.88 -16.43
CA CYS A 104 -43.76 -3.29 -17.61
C CYS A 104 -44.63 -3.60 -18.83
N ASP A 105 -44.92 -2.60 -19.68
CA ASP A 105 -45.21 -2.84 -21.09
C ASP A 105 -44.73 -1.67 -21.96
N ARG A 106 -44.51 -1.96 -23.24
CA ARG A 106 -44.18 -1.01 -24.30
C ARG A 106 -45.44 -0.38 -24.88
N ARG A 107 -45.34 0.87 -25.36
CA ARG A 107 -45.85 1.23 -26.71
C ARG A 107 -45.24 2.53 -27.22
N GLN A 108 -45.23 2.66 -28.54
CA GLN A 108 -44.74 3.82 -29.28
C GLN A 108 -45.90 4.80 -29.55
N ARG A 109 -45.61 6.12 -29.66
CA ARG A 109 -45.85 6.95 -30.87
C ARG A 109 -45.76 8.46 -30.60
N GLY A 110 -45.47 9.22 -31.68
CA GLY A 110 -46.06 10.55 -31.92
C GLY A 110 -45.47 11.73 -31.14
N GLY A 111 -44.37 12.31 -31.62
CA GLY A 111 -43.83 13.56 -31.05
C GLY A 111 -44.56 14.83 -31.53
N ARG A 112 -44.19 15.97 -30.94
CA ARG A 112 -44.29 17.32 -31.54
C ARG A 112 -43.30 18.27 -30.87
N ASN A 113 -42.70 19.16 -31.65
CA ASN A 113 -41.70 20.14 -31.21
C ASN A 113 -42.32 21.56 -31.11
N PRO A 114 -42.30 22.22 -29.94
CA PRO A 114 -42.60 23.65 -29.83
C PRO A 114 -41.33 24.47 -29.55
N ARG A 115 -40.97 25.36 -30.48
CA ARG A 115 -39.88 26.35 -30.32
C ARG A 115 -40.15 27.29 -29.13
N ARG A 116 -39.23 27.39 -28.17
CA ARG A 116 -39.04 28.59 -27.31
C ARG A 116 -37.55 28.91 -27.22
N ARG A 117 -37.15 30.03 -27.84
CA ARG A 117 -36.77 31.30 -27.16
C ARG A 117 -35.58 31.12 -26.21
N GLY A 118 -34.41 31.57 -26.65
CA GLY A 118 -33.22 31.63 -25.81
C GLY A 118 -33.35 32.69 -24.71
N GLY A 119 -32.70 32.43 -23.58
CA GLY A 119 -32.44 33.40 -22.53
C GLY A 119 -31.00 33.24 -22.05
N HIS A 120 -30.26 34.34 -21.92
CA HIS A 120 -28.88 34.32 -21.42
C HIS A 120 -28.87 34.09 -19.90
N GLY A 121 -29.02 32.83 -19.49
CA GLY A 121 -28.76 32.42 -18.12
C GLY A 121 -27.26 32.46 -17.84
N HIS A 122 -26.79 33.45 -17.07
CA HIS A 122 -25.48 33.39 -16.42
C HIS A 122 -25.43 32.17 -15.49
N ARG A 123 -24.88 31.06 -15.96
CA ARG A 123 -24.42 29.98 -15.09
C ARG A 123 -23.27 30.51 -14.24
N ARG A 124 -23.58 30.97 -13.02
CA ARG A 124 -22.57 31.07 -11.96
C ARG A 124 -21.91 29.69 -11.87
N ARG A 125 -20.60 29.61 -12.12
CA ARG A 125 -19.82 28.42 -11.71
C ARG A 125 -19.94 28.33 -10.20
N ILE A 126 -20.67 27.35 -9.70
CA ILE A 126 -20.50 26.88 -8.34
C ILE A 126 -19.21 26.06 -8.38
N THR A 127 -18.08 26.73 -8.20
CA THR A 127 -16.85 26.07 -7.76
C THR A 127 -17.13 25.49 -6.37
N PRO A 128 -16.95 24.17 -6.14
CA PRO A 128 -16.96 23.63 -4.79
C PRO A 128 -15.95 24.37 -3.92
N ARG A 129 -16.21 24.49 -2.62
CA ARG A 129 -15.17 24.90 -1.67
C ARG A 129 -14.15 23.78 -1.57
N GLN A 130 -12.95 24.01 -2.10
CA GLN A 130 -11.80 23.14 -1.83
C GLN A 130 -11.48 23.24 -0.33
N GLY A 131 -11.81 22.19 0.44
CA GLY A 131 -11.47 22.10 1.86
C GLY A 131 -12.42 21.26 2.73
N GLU A 132 -13.66 21.04 2.33
CA GLU A 132 -14.71 20.55 3.26
C GLU A 132 -14.58 19.05 3.67
N ASN A 133 -13.74 18.26 3.00
CA ASN A 133 -13.43 16.85 3.35
C ASN A 133 -11.91 16.61 3.56
N ARG A 134 -11.23 17.37 4.45
CA ARG A 134 -9.91 16.98 4.98
C ARG A 134 -10.05 16.53 6.43
N GLU A 135 -9.63 15.30 6.74
CA GLU A 135 -9.48 14.84 8.13
C GLU A 135 -8.13 15.36 8.67
N MET A 136 -8.09 16.66 8.94
CA MET A 136 -6.96 17.37 9.55
C MET A 136 -6.76 16.94 11.01
N SER A 137 -5.53 16.63 11.40
CA SER A 137 -5.12 16.36 12.78
C SER A 137 -5.65 17.42 13.76
N GLN A 138 -6.35 17.00 14.83
CA GLN A 138 -6.74 17.88 15.92
C GLN A 138 -5.60 17.95 16.96
N LEU A 139 -4.79 19.01 16.86
CA LEU A 139 -3.58 19.23 17.66
C LEU A 139 -3.74 20.27 18.78
N ASP A 140 -4.93 20.85 18.97
CA ASP A 140 -5.21 21.79 20.07
C ASP A 140 -5.00 21.09 21.43
N GLY A 141 -4.00 21.55 22.19
CA GLY A 141 -3.60 20.94 23.45
C GLY A 141 -2.64 19.74 23.32
N ALA A 142 -2.18 19.38 22.12
CA ALA A 142 -1.17 18.34 21.96
C ALA A 142 0.14 18.71 22.67
N GLY A 143 0.62 17.84 23.55
CA GLY A 143 1.88 18.01 24.28
C GLY A 143 1.80 18.83 25.57
N THR A 144 0.61 19.28 26.02
CA THR A 144 0.49 19.85 27.38
C THR A 144 0.60 18.76 28.45
N PRO A 145 0.96 19.09 29.71
CA PRO A 145 1.07 18.09 30.78
C PRO A 145 -0.22 17.28 31.00
N GLU A 146 -1.39 17.92 30.84
CA GLU A 146 -2.71 17.31 30.98
C GLU A 146 -2.99 16.33 29.83
N ASN A 147 -2.61 16.69 28.60
CA ASN A 147 -2.75 15.83 27.44
C ASN A 147 -1.80 14.62 27.52
N LEU A 148 -0.53 14.84 27.89
CA LEU A 148 0.48 13.78 27.98
C LEU A 148 0.21 12.78 29.13
N ALA A 149 -0.57 13.17 30.14
CA ALA A 149 -1.06 12.27 31.19
C ALA A 149 -2.16 11.30 30.73
N LEU A 150 -2.83 11.57 29.59
CA LEU A 150 -3.82 10.65 29.01
C LEU A 150 -3.12 9.50 28.27
N PRO A 151 -3.69 8.27 28.26
CA PRO A 151 -3.09 7.14 27.54
C PRO A 151 -3.01 7.41 26.03
N LEU A 152 -1.86 7.10 25.44
CA LEU A 152 -1.65 7.14 23.99
C LEU A 152 -2.36 5.94 23.35
N LYS A 153 -3.25 6.18 22.39
CA LYS A 153 -3.95 5.17 21.61
C LYS A 153 -3.51 5.20 20.16
N VAL A 154 -3.47 4.03 19.52
CA VAL A 154 -3.29 3.89 18.07
C VAL A 154 -4.42 3.04 17.51
N TYR A 155 -5.26 3.65 16.65
CA TYR A 155 -6.33 2.98 15.94
C TYR A 155 -5.80 2.46 14.59
N TRP A 156 -5.97 1.17 14.31
CA TRP A 156 -5.38 0.50 13.14
C TRP A 156 -6.25 -0.65 12.61
N GLN A 157 -5.84 -1.23 11.47
CA GLN A 157 -6.42 -2.45 10.89
C GLN A 157 -5.31 -3.33 10.27
N PRO A 158 -5.43 -4.67 10.21
CA PRO A 158 -4.39 -5.56 9.68
C PRO A 158 -4.06 -5.31 8.20
N GLY A 159 -2.83 -5.65 7.81
CA GLY A 159 -2.31 -5.44 6.44
C GLY A 159 -2.13 -3.97 6.02
N CYS A 160 -2.50 -3.00 6.86
CA CYS A 160 -2.39 -1.56 6.59
C CYS A 160 -0.95 -1.06 6.67
N SER A 161 -0.32 -0.76 5.52
CA SER A 161 1.07 -0.29 5.45
C SER A 161 1.32 1.01 6.22
N SER A 162 0.38 1.96 6.17
CA SER A 162 0.49 3.19 6.98
C SER A 162 0.40 2.87 8.48
N CYS A 163 -0.53 2.01 8.89
CA CYS A 163 -0.74 1.69 10.30
C CYS A 163 0.47 0.96 10.92
N LEU A 164 1.05 0.00 10.19
CA LEU A 164 2.29 -0.65 10.60
C LEU A 164 3.42 0.38 10.75
N LYS A 165 3.56 1.31 9.79
CA LYS A 165 4.60 2.35 9.86
C LYS A 165 4.39 3.29 11.05
N THR A 166 3.15 3.67 11.36
CA THR A 166 2.83 4.50 12.54
C THR A 166 3.16 3.76 13.85
N LYS A 167 2.80 2.48 13.98
CA LYS A 167 3.15 1.66 15.15
C LYS A 167 4.67 1.55 15.33
N GLU A 168 5.41 1.22 14.26
CA GLU A 168 6.88 1.16 14.31
C GLU A 168 7.54 2.52 14.59
N PHE A 169 7.01 3.62 14.04
CA PHE A 169 7.52 4.97 14.29
C PHE A 169 7.41 5.36 15.77
N LEU A 170 6.33 4.99 16.45
CA LEU A 170 6.17 5.21 17.89
C LEU A 170 7.13 4.33 18.71
N LEU A 171 7.22 3.03 18.39
CA LEU A 171 8.12 2.10 19.08
C LEU A 171 9.61 2.51 18.95
N ASP A 172 10.02 2.99 17.78
CA ASP A 172 11.39 3.45 17.52
C ASP A 172 11.78 4.71 18.32
N HIS A 173 10.79 5.48 18.80
CA HIS A 173 10.98 6.61 19.72
C HIS A 173 10.72 6.24 21.19
N GLY A 174 10.54 4.96 21.50
CA GLY A 174 10.32 4.46 22.86
C GLY A 174 8.92 4.74 23.43
N MET A 175 7.93 4.96 22.57
CA MET A 175 6.56 5.27 22.98
C MET A 175 5.71 3.99 23.09
N ASP A 176 5.34 3.63 24.31
CA ASP A 176 4.25 2.68 24.58
C ASP A 176 2.89 3.28 24.20
N PHE A 177 1.98 2.44 23.68
CA PHE A 177 0.61 2.83 23.33
C PHE A 177 -0.37 1.67 23.49
N HIS A 178 -1.65 2.02 23.68
CA HIS A 178 -2.76 1.08 23.60
C HIS A 178 -3.09 0.84 22.12
N SER A 179 -2.91 -0.39 21.66
CA SER A 179 -3.14 -0.78 20.26
C SER A 179 -4.60 -1.21 20.06
N VAL A 180 -5.30 -0.61 19.10
CA VAL A 180 -6.76 -0.76 18.90
C VAL A 180 -7.06 -1.19 17.46
N ASN A 181 -7.37 -2.49 17.25
CA ASN A 181 -7.80 -3.00 15.95
C ASN A 181 -9.28 -2.70 15.71
N VAL A 182 -9.59 -1.67 14.92
CA VAL A 182 -10.98 -1.19 14.69
C VAL A 182 -11.85 -2.15 13.85
N LEU A 183 -11.28 -3.23 13.31
CA LEU A 183 -12.08 -4.28 12.68
C LEU A 183 -12.69 -5.25 13.70
N GLU A 184 -12.04 -5.45 14.85
CA GLU A 184 -12.43 -6.45 15.87
C GLU A 184 -12.87 -5.81 17.20
N ASP A 185 -12.42 -4.60 17.51
CA ASP A 185 -12.87 -3.80 18.65
C ASP A 185 -13.91 -2.76 18.21
N ASP A 186 -15.19 -3.12 18.32
CA ASP A 186 -16.31 -2.22 18.01
C ASP A 186 -16.41 -1.03 19.00
N ALA A 187 -15.88 -1.16 20.23
CA ALA A 187 -15.84 -0.05 21.18
C ALA A 187 -14.73 0.95 20.79
N GLY A 188 -13.53 0.45 20.47
CA GLY A 188 -12.44 1.26 19.91
C GLY A 188 -12.80 1.92 18.57
N PHE A 189 -13.62 1.26 17.74
CA PHE A 189 -14.18 1.89 16.54
C PHE A 189 -15.21 2.99 16.86
N ALA A 190 -16.04 2.81 17.91
CA ALA A 190 -16.94 3.87 18.38
C ALA A 190 -16.17 5.07 18.97
N GLU A 191 -15.05 4.84 19.68
CA GLU A 191 -14.14 5.90 20.12
C GLU A 191 -13.53 6.67 18.93
N LEU A 192 -13.07 5.97 17.89
CA LEU A 192 -12.58 6.59 16.66
C LEU A 192 -13.66 7.47 16.00
N GLN A 193 -14.90 6.99 15.92
CA GLN A 193 -16.01 7.80 15.40
C GLN A 193 -16.34 9.01 16.28
N ALA A 194 -16.15 8.93 17.60
CA ALA A 194 -16.35 10.06 18.52
C ALA A 194 -15.28 11.16 18.36
N LEU A 195 -14.13 10.85 17.76
CA LEU A 195 -13.12 11.85 17.33
C LEU A 195 -13.50 12.54 16.01
N GLY A 196 -14.60 12.14 15.36
CA GLY A 196 -15.10 12.71 14.10
C GLY A 196 -14.48 12.11 12.84
N VAL A 197 -13.68 11.05 12.96
CA VAL A 197 -12.89 10.43 11.88
C VAL A 197 -13.34 9.00 11.57
N ARG A 198 -13.13 8.54 10.33
CA ARG A 198 -13.52 7.17 9.92
C ARG A 198 -12.44 6.36 9.19
N LEU A 199 -11.20 6.83 9.19
CA LEU A 199 -10.04 6.15 8.62
C LEU A 199 -9.01 5.73 9.68
N VAL A 200 -8.03 4.93 9.24
CA VAL A 200 -6.85 4.54 10.03
C VAL A 200 -5.59 4.61 9.17
N PRO A 201 -4.39 4.87 9.74
CA PRO A 201 -4.11 5.02 11.18
C PRO A 201 -4.47 6.39 11.76
N VAL A 202 -4.87 6.39 13.02
CA VAL A 202 -5.04 7.59 13.86
C VAL A 202 -4.34 7.36 15.20
N VAL A 203 -3.60 8.36 15.68
CA VAL A 203 -2.90 8.35 16.97
C VAL A 203 -3.54 9.41 17.87
N ALA A 204 -3.93 9.07 19.10
CA ALA A 204 -4.74 9.96 19.94
C ALA A 204 -4.36 9.94 21.43
N ARG A 205 -4.61 11.06 22.11
CA ARG A 205 -4.64 11.23 23.57
C ARG A 205 -5.90 12.00 23.95
N GLY A 206 -6.96 11.27 24.34
CA GLY A 206 -8.29 11.86 24.52
C GLY A 206 -8.82 12.45 23.20
N PRO A 207 -9.35 13.69 23.18
CA PRO A 207 -9.88 14.33 21.97
C PRO A 207 -8.80 14.83 20.99
N VAL A 208 -7.53 14.85 21.42
CA VAL A 208 -6.40 15.33 20.63
C VAL A 208 -5.84 14.17 19.81
N TRP A 209 -5.74 14.32 18.49
CA TRP A 209 -5.36 13.24 17.59
C TRP A 209 -4.61 13.71 16.34
N ALA A 210 -3.78 12.82 15.80
CA ALA A 210 -3.01 13.02 14.58
C ALA A 210 -3.32 11.93 13.54
N ASN A 211 -3.38 12.33 12.27
CA ASN A 211 -3.42 11.37 11.17
C ASN A 211 -2.08 10.62 11.11
N GLY A 212 -2.10 9.30 11.20
CA GLY A 212 -0.87 8.50 11.29
C GLY A 212 0.01 8.51 10.03
N ALA A 213 -0.46 9.13 8.94
CA ALA A 213 0.34 9.42 7.75
C ALA A 213 1.25 10.67 7.89
N VAL A 214 1.08 11.49 8.94
CA VAL A 214 1.83 12.74 9.15
C VAL A 214 2.66 12.64 10.42
N PHE A 215 3.90 12.15 10.31
CA PHE A 215 4.73 11.79 11.47
C PHE A 215 5.11 12.98 12.38
N ARG A 216 5.13 14.20 11.83
CA ARG A 216 5.24 15.47 12.59
C ARG A 216 4.12 15.58 13.63
N ASP A 217 2.88 15.42 13.20
CA ASP A 217 1.68 15.54 14.02
C ASP A 217 1.60 14.39 15.03
N VAL A 218 1.95 13.16 14.59
CA VAL A 218 2.06 11.98 15.47
C VAL A 218 3.06 12.20 16.59
N ALA A 219 4.23 12.76 16.30
CA ALA A 219 5.25 13.07 17.31
C ALA A 219 4.75 14.10 18.33
N GLN A 220 3.98 15.11 17.88
CA GLN A 220 3.38 16.12 18.76
C GLN A 220 2.32 15.52 19.72
N VAL A 221 1.44 14.63 19.23
CA VAL A 221 0.45 13.92 20.07
C VAL A 221 1.11 12.87 20.97
N ALA A 222 2.17 12.21 20.50
CA ALA A 222 2.93 11.27 21.31
C ALA A 222 3.76 11.97 22.41
N GLY A 223 4.26 13.19 22.16
CA GLY A 223 5.01 14.00 23.13
C GLY A 223 6.53 13.97 22.93
N PHE A 224 7.02 13.79 21.71
CA PHE A 224 8.47 13.81 21.41
C PHE A 224 8.83 14.74 20.23
N ALA A 225 10.10 15.12 20.16
CA ALA A 225 10.60 16.04 19.13
C ALA A 225 10.72 15.35 17.76
N TYR A 226 10.08 15.90 16.73
CA TYR A 226 10.13 15.36 15.37
C TYR A 226 11.44 15.69 14.66
N GLY A 227 12.28 14.67 14.43
CA GLY A 227 13.41 14.74 13.51
C GLY A 227 12.96 14.47 12.09
N ALA A 228 12.87 15.50 11.24
CA ALA A 228 12.47 15.34 9.85
C ALA A 228 13.47 14.44 9.07
N PRO A 229 13.01 13.34 8.42
CA PRO A 229 13.89 12.44 7.68
C PRO A 229 14.37 13.06 6.38
N LYS A 230 15.52 12.60 5.88
CA LYS A 230 16.04 13.01 4.57
C LYS A 230 15.37 12.20 3.46
N MET A 231 14.36 12.79 2.82
CA MET A 231 13.70 12.23 1.63
C MET A 231 14.68 12.07 0.44
N LEU A 232 14.40 11.13 -0.46
CA LEU A 232 15.04 11.08 -1.79
C LEU A 232 14.62 12.26 -2.65
N THR A 233 15.38 12.59 -3.71
CA THR A 233 14.95 13.61 -4.69
C THR A 233 13.72 13.12 -5.47
N PRO A 234 12.85 14.02 -5.99
CA PRO A 234 11.67 13.62 -6.77
C PRO A 234 11.98 12.73 -8.00
N ALA A 235 13.16 12.91 -8.60
CA ALA A 235 13.66 12.06 -9.68
C ALA A 235 13.93 10.62 -9.20
N ALA A 236 14.74 10.45 -8.15
CA ALA A 236 15.01 9.14 -7.56
C ALA A 236 13.74 8.49 -6.98
N MET A 237 12.79 9.30 -6.49
CA MET A 237 11.49 8.80 -6.04
C MET A 237 10.65 8.26 -7.20
N THR A 238 10.67 8.93 -8.36
CA THR A 238 10.03 8.45 -9.59
C THR A 238 10.67 7.16 -10.10
N GLU A 239 12.00 7.04 -10.08
CA GLU A 239 12.71 5.81 -10.43
C GLU A 239 12.26 4.64 -9.53
N LYS A 240 12.17 4.85 -8.21
CA LYS A 240 11.66 3.86 -7.25
C LYS A 240 10.20 3.48 -7.56
N VAL A 241 9.32 4.44 -7.84
CA VAL A 241 7.91 4.16 -8.20
C VAL A 241 7.82 3.29 -9.46
N LEU A 242 8.54 3.65 -10.53
CA LEU A 242 8.50 2.89 -11.78
C LEU A 242 9.04 1.46 -11.62
N MET A 243 10.14 1.29 -10.88
CA MET A 243 10.70 -0.02 -10.52
C MET A 243 9.70 -0.87 -9.70
N ILE A 244 9.01 -0.26 -8.73
CA ILE A 244 7.99 -0.93 -7.91
C ILE A 244 6.80 -1.38 -8.76
N LEU A 245 6.34 -0.57 -9.73
CA LEU A 245 5.26 -0.93 -10.63
C LEU A 245 5.65 -2.04 -11.61
N ASP A 246 6.87 -1.99 -12.17
CA ASP A 246 7.40 -3.05 -13.04
C ASP A 246 7.58 -4.38 -12.28
N ALA A 247 7.91 -4.32 -10.98
CA ALA A 247 7.94 -5.48 -10.10
C ALA A 247 6.54 -6.04 -9.81
N ALA A 248 5.58 -5.19 -9.43
CA ALA A 248 4.20 -5.58 -9.17
C ALA A 248 3.55 -6.27 -10.39
N ALA A 249 3.86 -5.80 -11.60
CA ALA A 249 3.39 -6.42 -12.84
C ALA A 249 3.99 -7.83 -13.08
N ARG A 250 5.26 -8.07 -12.73
CA ARG A 250 5.84 -9.43 -12.74
C ARG A 250 5.19 -10.33 -11.69
N TYR A 251 4.81 -9.82 -10.53
CA TYR A 251 4.21 -10.63 -9.47
C TYR A 251 2.75 -10.98 -9.79
N LEU A 252 1.99 -10.07 -10.41
CA LEU A 252 0.61 -10.35 -10.86
C LEU A 252 0.51 -11.49 -11.88
N SER A 253 1.45 -11.59 -12.83
CA SER A 253 1.41 -12.67 -13.82
C SER A 253 1.57 -14.07 -13.20
N GLN A 254 2.20 -14.15 -12.02
CA GLN A 254 2.46 -15.40 -11.27
C GLN A 254 1.31 -15.85 -10.37
N ILE A 255 0.39 -14.95 -10.00
CA ILE A 255 -0.80 -15.32 -9.20
C ILE A 255 -1.76 -16.13 -10.09
N PRO A 256 -2.18 -17.36 -9.72
CA PRO A 256 -3.16 -18.12 -10.51
C PRO A 256 -4.53 -17.41 -10.56
N ASP A 257 -5.18 -17.42 -11.72
CA ASP A 257 -6.42 -16.68 -11.97
C ASP A 257 -7.57 -17.10 -11.04
N ASP A 258 -7.66 -18.40 -10.70
CA ASP A 258 -8.62 -18.98 -9.77
C ASP A 258 -8.37 -18.60 -8.30
N ARG A 259 -7.16 -18.09 -7.98
CA ARG A 259 -6.75 -17.69 -6.62
C ARG A 259 -6.81 -16.17 -6.39
N LEU A 260 -7.12 -15.38 -7.43
CA LEU A 260 -7.14 -13.91 -7.37
C LEU A 260 -8.08 -13.33 -6.29
N ASP A 261 -9.19 -14.01 -6.00
CA ASP A 261 -10.20 -13.56 -5.03
C ASP A 261 -10.08 -14.18 -3.64
N GLU A 262 -9.01 -14.92 -3.35
CA GLU A 262 -8.70 -15.32 -1.98
C GLU A 262 -8.43 -14.10 -1.10
N VAL A 263 -8.95 -14.15 0.13
CA VAL A 263 -8.91 -13.06 1.11
C VAL A 263 -7.66 -13.18 1.99
N LEU A 264 -7.02 -12.04 2.27
CA LEU A 264 -5.84 -11.96 3.11
C LEU A 264 -6.14 -12.29 4.59
N PRO A 265 -5.14 -12.82 5.34
CA PRO A 265 -5.20 -13.00 6.78
C PRO A 265 -5.67 -11.73 7.51
N GLY A 266 -6.62 -11.85 8.45
CA GLY A 266 -7.04 -10.75 9.32
C GLY A 266 -7.66 -9.49 8.67
N ARG A 267 -7.83 -9.41 7.34
CA ARG A 267 -8.50 -8.26 6.66
C ARG A 267 -9.38 -8.74 5.50
N PRO A 268 -10.60 -8.18 5.31
CA PRO A 268 -11.44 -8.42 4.12
C PRO A 268 -10.85 -7.76 2.85
N ARG A 269 -9.65 -8.15 2.40
CA ARG A 269 -9.04 -7.68 1.14
C ARG A 269 -8.55 -8.87 0.33
N SER A 270 -8.93 -8.99 -0.94
CA SER A 270 -8.42 -10.08 -1.81
C SER A 270 -7.03 -9.81 -2.41
N TYR A 271 -6.40 -10.84 -2.97
CA TYR A 271 -5.13 -10.68 -3.70
C TYR A 271 -5.29 -9.73 -4.91
N ARG A 272 -6.40 -9.84 -5.65
CA ARG A 272 -6.78 -8.92 -6.74
C ARG A 272 -6.88 -7.47 -6.26
N GLN A 273 -7.49 -7.24 -5.09
CA GLN A 273 -7.55 -5.91 -4.46
C GLN A 273 -6.20 -5.40 -3.97
N LEU A 274 -5.34 -6.26 -3.41
CA LEU A 274 -3.99 -5.87 -3.00
C LEU A 274 -3.15 -5.40 -4.19
N VAL A 275 -3.20 -6.13 -5.31
CA VAL A 275 -2.45 -5.79 -6.52
C VAL A 275 -3.04 -4.55 -7.21
N TYR A 276 -4.36 -4.44 -7.31
CA TYR A 276 -5.04 -3.22 -7.77
C TYR A 276 -4.55 -1.99 -7.01
N HIS A 277 -4.52 -2.06 -5.68
CA HIS A 277 -4.10 -0.96 -4.80
C HIS A 277 -2.67 -0.48 -5.06
N VAL A 278 -1.73 -1.37 -5.41
CA VAL A 278 -0.35 -0.98 -5.78
C VAL A 278 -0.32 -0.14 -7.06
N PHE A 279 -1.17 -0.45 -8.04
CA PHE A 279 -1.30 0.36 -9.25
C PHE A 279 -2.15 1.61 -9.05
N ASP A 280 -3.10 1.59 -8.12
CA ASP A 280 -4.02 2.72 -7.91
C ASP A 280 -3.36 3.88 -7.17
N ILE A 281 -2.46 3.61 -6.22
CA ILE A 281 -1.75 4.66 -5.46
C ILE A 281 -1.05 5.69 -6.39
N PRO A 282 -0.23 5.30 -7.40
CA PRO A 282 0.35 6.26 -8.34
C PRO A 282 -0.66 6.85 -9.33
N LYS A 283 -1.74 6.15 -9.67
CA LYS A 283 -2.82 6.69 -10.51
C LYS A 283 -3.53 7.85 -9.81
N VAL A 284 -3.82 7.74 -8.52
CA VAL A 284 -4.47 8.81 -7.73
C VAL A 284 -3.54 10.01 -7.55
N PHE A 285 -2.23 9.78 -7.38
CA PHE A 285 -1.23 10.85 -7.47
C PHE A 285 -1.28 11.56 -8.84
N LEU A 286 -1.31 10.80 -9.94
CA LEU A 286 -1.39 11.35 -11.29
C LEU A 286 -2.67 12.16 -11.54
N ASP A 287 -3.84 11.66 -11.12
CA ASP A 287 -5.10 12.41 -11.22
C ASP A 287 -5.01 13.75 -10.47
N ARG A 288 -4.39 13.76 -9.28
CA ARG A 288 -4.16 14.96 -8.47
C ARG A 288 -3.25 15.97 -9.16
N VAL A 289 -2.13 15.55 -9.77
CA VAL A 289 -1.15 16.48 -10.39
C VAL A 289 -1.43 16.85 -11.84
N GLU A 290 -2.15 16.00 -12.59
CA GLU A 290 -2.50 16.29 -13.99
C GLU A 290 -3.84 17.03 -14.13
N HIS A 291 -4.77 16.87 -13.18
CA HIS A 291 -6.17 17.32 -13.31
C HIS A 291 -6.73 18.07 -12.08
N ASP A 292 -5.92 18.35 -11.06
CA ASP A 292 -6.36 18.89 -9.75
C ASP A 292 -7.45 18.04 -9.08
N ALA A 293 -7.45 16.73 -9.35
CA ALA A 293 -8.47 15.82 -8.81
C ALA A 293 -8.37 15.69 -7.27
N PRO A 294 -9.50 15.54 -6.57
CA PRO A 294 -9.50 15.32 -5.12
C PRO A 294 -8.75 14.05 -4.72
N TYR A 295 -7.66 14.22 -3.95
CA TYR A 295 -6.90 13.12 -3.36
C TYR A 295 -7.56 12.72 -2.02
N THR A 296 -8.64 11.92 -2.10
CA THR A 296 -9.46 11.51 -0.94
C THR A 296 -9.03 10.14 -0.37
N TYR A 297 -9.61 9.68 0.74
CA TYR A 297 -9.37 8.32 1.26
C TYR A 297 -10.10 7.29 0.40
N GLU A 298 -11.32 7.59 -0.03
CA GLU A 298 -12.13 6.77 -0.94
C GLU A 298 -11.42 6.55 -2.28
N ALA A 299 -10.70 7.56 -2.79
CA ALA A 299 -9.87 7.43 -3.97
C ALA A 299 -8.73 6.39 -3.80
N LEU A 300 -8.29 6.11 -2.57
CA LEU A 300 -7.30 5.08 -2.23
C LEU A 300 -7.92 3.82 -1.60
N LYS A 301 -9.26 3.64 -1.65
CA LYS A 301 -9.87 2.37 -1.25
C LYS A 301 -9.62 1.32 -2.33
N SER A 302 -9.14 0.16 -1.90
CA SER A 302 -8.83 -0.98 -2.78
C SER A 302 -10.06 -1.72 -3.32
N ILE A 303 -11.22 -1.05 -3.38
CA ILE A 303 -12.47 -1.62 -3.85
C ILE A 303 -12.47 -1.53 -5.38
N LEU A 304 -12.50 -2.69 -6.02
CA LEU A 304 -12.37 -2.81 -7.46
C LEU A 304 -13.52 -2.07 -8.18
N PRO A 305 -13.25 -1.29 -9.24
CA PRO A 305 -14.31 -0.79 -10.09
C PRO A 305 -14.92 -1.95 -10.90
N PRO A 306 -16.20 -1.87 -11.32
CA PRO A 306 -16.94 -3.03 -11.88
C PRO A 306 -16.30 -3.70 -13.11
N GLU A 307 -15.53 -2.96 -13.88
CA GLU A 307 -14.78 -3.42 -15.06
C GLU A 307 -13.51 -4.23 -14.73
N MET A 308 -13.02 -4.21 -13.49
CA MET A 308 -11.75 -4.84 -13.09
C MET A 308 -11.90 -6.35 -12.82
N VAL A 309 -12.46 -7.08 -13.79
CA VAL A 309 -12.96 -8.45 -13.58
C VAL A 309 -11.83 -9.49 -13.55
N SER A 310 -10.89 -9.43 -14.49
CA SER A 310 -9.90 -10.48 -14.75
C SER A 310 -8.45 -10.08 -14.42
N LYS A 311 -7.53 -11.05 -14.50
CA LYS A 311 -6.08 -10.77 -14.51
C LYS A 311 -5.69 -9.81 -15.63
N ASP A 312 -6.24 -9.98 -16.83
CA ASP A 312 -5.85 -9.20 -18.00
C ASP A 312 -6.30 -7.74 -17.91
N ASP A 313 -7.47 -7.46 -17.32
CA ASP A 313 -7.93 -6.10 -17.00
C ASP A 313 -6.95 -5.43 -16.04
N LEU A 314 -6.53 -6.15 -14.99
CA LEU A 314 -5.62 -5.64 -13.97
C LEU A 314 -4.18 -5.48 -14.48
N MET A 315 -3.71 -6.39 -15.35
CA MET A 315 -2.45 -6.26 -16.08
C MET A 315 -2.49 -5.09 -17.06
N ALA A 316 -3.63 -4.83 -17.71
CA ALA A 316 -3.81 -3.65 -18.56
C ALA A 316 -3.79 -2.35 -17.75
N TYR A 317 -4.47 -2.32 -16.60
CA TYR A 317 -4.47 -1.19 -15.67
C TYR A 317 -3.05 -0.87 -15.17
N GLY A 318 -2.31 -1.88 -14.71
CA GLY A 318 -0.94 -1.70 -14.22
C GLY A 318 0.01 -1.18 -15.30
N ARG A 319 -0.05 -1.74 -16.52
CA ARG A 319 0.71 -1.24 -17.68
C ARG A 319 0.34 0.21 -18.02
N ALA A 320 -0.95 0.53 -18.06
CA ALA A 320 -1.44 1.87 -18.39
C ALA A 320 -0.98 2.91 -17.36
N THR A 321 -1.11 2.65 -16.06
CA THR A 321 -0.66 3.56 -15.01
C THR A 321 0.86 3.72 -15.01
N ARG A 322 1.63 2.64 -15.16
CA ARG A 322 3.10 2.71 -15.25
C ARG A 322 3.54 3.55 -16.45
N ALA A 323 2.92 3.37 -17.62
CA ALA A 323 3.18 4.18 -18.81
C ALA A 323 2.82 5.65 -18.60
N ARG A 324 1.65 5.93 -18.00
CA ARG A 324 1.19 7.29 -17.65
C ARG A 324 2.14 7.97 -16.67
N PHE A 325 2.66 7.26 -15.67
CA PHE A 325 3.59 7.83 -14.67
C PHE A 325 4.92 8.25 -15.29
N ALA A 326 5.50 7.41 -16.15
CA ALA A 326 6.69 7.77 -16.92
C ALA A 326 6.42 8.95 -17.87
N ALA A 327 5.30 8.93 -18.60
CA ALA A 327 4.92 10.00 -19.53
C ALA A 327 4.52 11.32 -18.84
N TRP A 328 4.16 11.29 -17.56
CA TRP A 328 4.01 12.48 -16.72
C TRP A 328 5.36 13.05 -16.31
N TRP A 329 6.29 12.20 -15.86
CA TRP A 329 7.61 12.64 -15.41
C TRP A 329 8.38 13.41 -16.50
N GLU A 330 8.50 12.81 -17.69
CA GLU A 330 9.19 13.41 -18.84
C GLU A 330 8.53 14.70 -19.35
N ARG A 331 7.21 14.85 -19.15
CA ARG A 331 6.41 15.95 -19.69
C ARG A 331 6.30 17.14 -18.74
N ALA A 332 6.27 16.89 -17.43
CA ALA A 332 5.98 17.91 -16.42
C ALA A 332 6.56 17.59 -15.03
N GLY A 333 6.73 16.30 -14.66
CA GLY A 333 7.21 15.94 -13.32
C GLY A 333 8.60 16.50 -13.00
N ALA A 334 9.52 16.46 -13.96
CA ALA A 334 10.88 17.01 -13.80
C ALA A 334 10.93 18.54 -13.56
N SER A 335 9.88 19.28 -13.91
CA SER A 335 9.73 20.72 -13.71
C SER A 335 8.62 21.13 -12.73
N THR A 336 8.03 20.15 -12.03
CA THR A 336 7.00 20.38 -11.03
C THR A 336 7.61 20.96 -9.75
N ASP A 337 7.00 22.00 -9.18
CA ASP A 337 7.33 22.42 -7.82
C ASP A 337 6.81 21.38 -6.82
N PHE A 338 7.70 20.70 -6.12
CA PHE A 338 7.35 19.71 -5.11
C PHE A 338 7.15 20.31 -3.70
N ASN A 339 7.46 21.60 -3.50
CA ASN A 339 7.22 22.29 -2.24
C ASN A 339 5.77 22.78 -2.11
N GLN A 340 5.03 22.85 -3.22
CA GLN A 340 3.61 23.25 -3.22
C GLN A 340 2.75 22.32 -2.34
N PRO A 341 1.61 22.80 -1.81
CA PRO A 341 0.70 21.97 -1.00
C PRO A 341 0.17 20.74 -1.75
N GLY A 342 0.33 19.56 -1.15
CA GLY A 342 -0.15 18.30 -1.71
C GLY A 342 -1.68 18.26 -1.89
N ASN A 343 -2.43 18.99 -1.05
CA ASN A 343 -3.90 19.05 -1.05
C ASN A 343 -4.57 17.66 -0.99
N VAL A 344 -4.28 16.94 0.11
CA VAL A 344 -4.69 15.55 0.36
C VAL A 344 -5.60 15.45 1.60
N TYR A 345 -6.36 14.36 1.71
CA TYR A 345 -7.27 14.14 2.85
C TYR A 345 -6.58 14.05 4.23
N TYR A 346 -5.29 13.64 4.26
CA TYR A 346 -4.61 13.20 5.48
C TYR A 346 -3.80 14.27 6.22
N GLY A 347 -3.84 15.53 5.77
CA GLY A 347 -3.19 16.65 6.45
C GLY A 347 -2.40 17.58 5.52
N ASP A 348 -1.79 18.60 6.12
CA ASP A 348 -0.95 19.56 5.40
C ASP A 348 0.48 19.04 5.27
N VAL A 349 0.79 18.61 4.04
CA VAL A 349 2.05 18.08 3.55
C VAL A 349 2.39 18.68 2.18
N THR A 350 3.67 18.71 1.84
CA THR A 350 4.18 19.09 0.51
C THR A 350 3.87 18.02 -0.55
N LEU A 351 3.86 18.40 -1.83
CA LEU A 351 3.72 17.44 -2.92
C LEU A 351 4.89 16.44 -2.98
N HIS A 352 6.07 16.81 -2.47
CA HIS A 352 7.21 15.89 -2.26
C HIS A 352 6.83 14.75 -1.32
N GLU A 353 6.25 15.05 -0.16
CA GLU A 353 5.79 14.04 0.80
C GLU A 353 4.68 13.14 0.22
N VAL A 354 3.79 13.67 -0.63
CA VAL A 354 2.80 12.85 -1.35
C VAL A 354 3.47 11.91 -2.36
N LEU A 355 4.51 12.35 -3.07
CA LEU A 355 5.29 11.51 -3.98
C LEU A 355 6.10 10.45 -3.22
N GLU A 356 6.70 10.80 -2.06
CA GLU A 356 7.35 9.83 -1.18
C GLU A 356 6.36 8.76 -0.70
N ARG A 357 5.19 9.18 -0.20
CA ARG A 357 4.11 8.27 0.19
C ARG A 357 3.65 7.39 -0.97
N THR A 358 3.59 7.93 -2.18
CA THR A 358 3.26 7.18 -3.40
C THR A 358 4.28 6.06 -3.66
N GLY A 359 5.58 6.33 -3.45
CA GLY A 359 6.65 5.33 -3.52
C GLY A 359 6.52 4.23 -2.45
N TRP A 360 6.65 4.58 -1.17
CA TRP A 360 6.78 3.57 -0.11
C TRP A 360 5.48 2.81 0.19
N HIS A 361 4.31 3.44 0.02
CA HIS A 361 3.02 2.77 0.21
C HIS A 361 2.81 1.67 -0.83
N SER A 362 3.13 1.97 -2.10
CA SER A 362 3.13 0.98 -3.19
C SER A 362 4.17 -0.10 -2.93
N GLY A 363 5.40 0.28 -2.58
CA GLY A 363 6.49 -0.66 -2.30
C GLY A 363 6.22 -1.61 -1.13
N GLN A 364 5.57 -1.15 -0.06
CA GLN A 364 5.22 -2.01 1.07
C GLN A 364 4.12 -3.02 0.70
N HIS A 365 3.13 -2.62 -0.10
CA HIS A 365 2.15 -3.56 -0.63
C HIS A 365 2.77 -4.53 -1.65
N THR A 366 3.80 -4.12 -2.40
CA THR A 366 4.64 -5.04 -3.20
C THR A 366 5.41 -6.05 -2.34
N ARG A 367 5.95 -5.66 -1.17
CA ARG A 367 6.52 -6.61 -0.18
C ARG A 367 5.45 -7.59 0.34
N GLN A 368 4.20 -7.14 0.53
CA GLN A 368 3.09 -8.03 0.92
C GLN A 368 2.68 -9.01 -0.20
N ILE A 369 2.76 -8.62 -1.48
CA ILE A 369 2.55 -9.52 -2.61
C ILE A 369 3.65 -10.60 -2.66
N ILE A 370 4.91 -10.22 -2.43
CA ILE A 370 6.04 -11.16 -2.32
C ILE A 370 5.82 -12.17 -1.18
N LEU A 371 5.33 -11.72 -0.02
CA LEU A 371 5.00 -12.59 1.12
C LEU A 371 3.81 -13.52 0.81
N MET A 372 2.76 -13.00 0.16
CA MET A 372 1.59 -13.78 -0.24
C MET A 372 1.96 -14.90 -1.25
N LEU A 373 2.76 -14.58 -2.27
CA LEU A 373 3.25 -15.57 -3.24
C LEU A 373 3.97 -16.72 -2.56
N ARG A 374 4.90 -16.43 -1.63
CA ARG A 374 5.64 -17.45 -0.88
C ARG A 374 4.75 -18.25 0.06
N GLU A 375 4.11 -17.59 1.03
CA GLU A 375 3.48 -18.28 2.18
C GLU A 375 2.05 -18.78 1.91
N LYS A 376 1.36 -18.31 0.85
CA LYS A 376 -0.02 -18.72 0.51
C LYS A 376 -0.16 -19.43 -0.84
N LEU A 377 0.75 -19.20 -1.78
CA LEU A 377 0.76 -19.84 -3.09
C LEU A 377 1.92 -20.83 -3.29
N GLY A 378 2.97 -20.79 -2.44
CA GLY A 378 4.15 -21.63 -2.59
C GLY A 378 5.05 -21.24 -3.76
N ILE A 379 4.96 -19.97 -4.21
CA ILE A 379 5.64 -19.44 -5.39
C ILE A 379 6.79 -18.53 -4.95
N GLU A 380 8.01 -18.82 -5.41
CA GLU A 380 9.12 -17.87 -5.31
C GLU A 380 9.00 -16.80 -6.41
N PRO A 381 8.91 -15.50 -6.09
CA PRO A 381 8.58 -14.49 -7.11
C PRO A 381 9.73 -14.21 -8.10
N ASP A 382 9.45 -14.22 -9.40
CA ASP A 382 10.42 -13.85 -10.45
C ASP A 382 10.97 -12.42 -10.27
N GLY A 383 12.28 -12.33 -10.02
CA GLY A 383 12.99 -11.10 -9.68
C GLY A 383 12.38 -10.41 -8.45
N PRO A 384 12.53 -10.96 -7.23
CA PRO A 384 11.95 -10.40 -6.02
C PRO A 384 12.72 -9.14 -5.61
N LEU A 385 12.00 -8.04 -5.31
CA LEU A 385 12.63 -6.84 -4.75
C LEU A 385 13.21 -7.16 -3.36
N VAL A 386 14.44 -6.73 -3.12
CA VAL A 386 15.17 -6.90 -1.85
C VAL A 386 15.22 -5.57 -1.08
N ASP A 387 15.59 -5.60 0.21
CA ASP A 387 15.52 -4.40 1.06
C ASP A 387 16.29 -3.18 0.48
N GLY A 388 17.42 -3.41 -0.17
CA GLY A 388 18.20 -2.35 -0.85
C GLY A 388 17.51 -1.70 -2.05
N ASP A 389 16.58 -2.40 -2.72
CA ASP A 389 15.75 -1.78 -3.77
C ASP A 389 14.84 -0.69 -3.18
N PHE A 390 14.52 -0.78 -1.89
CA PHE A 390 13.76 0.24 -1.16
C PHE A 390 14.65 1.28 -0.44
N ASP A 391 15.97 1.25 -0.59
CA ASP A 391 16.89 2.20 0.07
C ASP A 391 16.46 3.66 -0.18
N GLY A 392 16.38 4.43 0.90
CA GLY A 392 15.95 5.84 0.91
C GLY A 392 14.43 6.06 1.03
N LEU A 393 13.61 5.00 0.93
CA LEU A 393 12.18 5.08 1.25
C LEU A 393 11.98 4.86 2.77
N PRO A 394 11.00 5.53 3.42
CA PRO A 394 10.71 5.35 4.85
C PRO A 394 9.91 4.06 5.13
N MET A 395 10.40 2.92 4.62
CA MET A 395 9.73 1.62 4.72
C MET A 395 9.46 1.20 6.18
N PRO A 396 8.41 0.42 6.44
CA PRO A 396 8.32 -0.40 7.65
C PRO A 396 9.38 -1.51 7.66
N LYS A 397 9.85 -1.89 8.85
CA LYS A 397 10.78 -3.01 9.06
C LYS A 397 10.08 -4.31 8.69
N ASN A 398 8.92 -4.56 9.29
CA ASN A 398 8.10 -5.74 9.03
C ASN A 398 7.36 -5.62 7.68
N VAL A 399 6.92 -6.75 7.13
CA VAL A 399 6.09 -6.81 5.90
C VAL A 399 4.60 -6.86 6.25
N TRP A 400 4.26 -7.71 7.21
CA TRP A 400 2.92 -7.84 7.79
C TRP A 400 2.83 -7.12 9.14
N ASP A 401 1.66 -7.20 9.77
CA ASP A 401 1.39 -6.60 11.07
C ASP A 401 2.28 -7.19 12.18
N ASN A 402 2.56 -6.40 13.22
CA ASN A 402 3.42 -6.78 14.35
C ASN A 402 2.69 -7.46 15.52
N GLU A 403 1.36 -7.52 15.49
CA GLU A 403 0.50 -8.13 16.52
C GLU A 403 -0.27 -9.37 16.01
N ARG A 404 -0.34 -9.57 14.69
CA ARG A 404 -1.04 -10.71 14.04
C ARG A 404 -0.13 -11.48 13.09
N SER A 405 -0.23 -12.81 13.09
CA SER A 405 0.52 -13.65 12.15
C SER A 405 -0.10 -13.60 10.75
N PHE A 406 0.76 -13.71 9.73
CA PHE A 406 0.32 -13.99 8.37
C PHE A 406 -0.21 -15.42 8.21
N ASP A 407 0.00 -16.31 9.18
CA ASP A 407 -0.54 -17.69 9.19
C ASP A 407 -2.02 -17.76 9.60
N GLU A 408 -2.59 -16.67 10.10
CA GLU A 408 -4.00 -16.61 10.51
C GLU A 408 -4.96 -16.75 9.32
N ALA A 409 -6.20 -17.14 9.62
CA ALA A 409 -7.29 -17.12 8.65
C ALA A 409 -7.67 -15.68 8.28
N ALA A 410 -8.36 -15.52 7.15
CA ALA A 410 -9.13 -14.30 6.89
C ALA A 410 -10.25 -14.18 7.95
N TYR A 411 -10.50 -12.97 8.44
CA TYR A 411 -11.64 -12.70 9.35
C TYR A 411 -13.00 -12.70 8.61
N ALA A 412 -12.98 -12.61 7.28
CA ALA A 412 -14.18 -12.61 6.45
C ALA A 412 -14.01 -13.54 5.24
N ASP A 413 -15.08 -14.23 4.87
CA ASP A 413 -15.14 -15.13 3.71
C ASP A 413 -15.03 -14.41 2.35
N ARG A 414 -15.07 -13.07 2.35
CA ARG A 414 -15.14 -12.22 1.14
C ARG A 414 -14.36 -10.91 1.29
N ALA A 415 -13.91 -10.42 0.15
CA ALA A 415 -13.36 -9.08 -0.04
C ALA A 415 -14.36 -7.96 0.33
N GLU A 416 -13.85 -6.82 0.79
CA GLU A 416 -14.64 -5.62 1.11
C GLU A 416 -15.18 -4.94 -0.16
N THR A 417 -16.43 -4.48 -0.10
CA THR A 417 -17.11 -3.69 -1.12
C THR A 417 -17.52 -2.33 -0.54
N TRP A 418 -18.06 -1.44 -1.37
CA TRP A 418 -18.60 -0.16 -0.90
C TRP A 418 -19.72 -0.31 0.13
N ASP A 419 -20.46 -1.42 0.09
CA ASP A 419 -21.55 -1.71 1.04
C ASP A 419 -21.06 -2.34 2.36
N THR A 420 -19.82 -2.84 2.42
CA THR A 420 -19.30 -3.62 3.58
C THR A 420 -18.07 -3.03 4.26
N ALA A 421 -17.47 -1.96 3.71
CA ALA A 421 -16.29 -1.33 4.29
C ALA A 421 -16.59 -0.64 5.64
N LYS A 422 -15.95 -1.10 6.73
CA LYS A 422 -16.05 -0.45 8.07
C LYS A 422 -15.46 0.97 8.08
N THR A 423 -14.35 1.20 7.39
CA THR A 423 -13.72 2.54 7.28
C THR A 423 -14.31 3.32 6.11
N GLY A 424 -14.43 4.64 6.25
CA GLY A 424 -15.07 5.57 5.30
C GLY A 424 -14.11 6.05 4.24
#